data_AF-A0A2D8XMD3-F1
#
_entry.id   AF-A0A2D8XMD3-F1
#
_cell.length_a   1.000
_cell.length_b   1.000
_cell.length_c   1.000
_cell.angle_alpha   90.00
_cell.angle_beta   90.00
_cell.angle_gamma   90.00
#
_symmetry.space_group_name_H-M   'P 1'
#
loop_
_entity.id
_entity.type
_entity.pdbx_description
1 polymer ?
#
loop_
_entity_poly.entity_id
_entity_poly.type
_entity_poly.pdbx_seq_one_letter_code
_entity_poly.pdbx_strand_id
1 'polypeptide(L)' 'IGEQMIQINRKYKPILTVHDAIVCVAPKKEKQEALDFMMKEMSIPPQWGKDLPITCEGGFADNYGDC' A
#
# COMPACT_ATOMS: atom_id res chain seq x y z
N ILE A 1 -6.99 7.50 3.29
CA ILE A 1 -5.74 6.71 3.35
C ILE A 1 -4.56 7.61 3.75
N GLY A 2 -4.62 8.23 4.93
CA GLY A 2 -3.57 9.17 5.37
C GLY A 2 -2.57 8.48 6.31
N GLU A 3 -3.09 7.85 7.35
CA GLU A 3 -2.30 7.10 8.33
C GLU A 3 -1.50 5.96 7.67
N GLN A 4 -2.14 5.22 6.76
CA GLN A 4 -1.50 4.14 6.00
C GLN A 4 -0.34 4.66 5.15
N MET A 5 -0.51 5.80 4.46
CA MET A 5 0.57 6.43 3.68
C MET A 5 1.78 6.80 4.57
N ILE A 6 1.53 7.31 5.78
CA ILE A 6 2.60 7.65 6.73
C ILE A 6 3.36 6.40 7.16
N GLN A 7 2.67 5.29 7.44
CA GLN A 7 3.34 4.03 7.81
C GLN A 7 4.13 3.44 6.64
N ILE A 8 3.54 3.42 5.45
CA ILE A 8 4.18 2.89 4.24
C ILE A 8 5.48 3.66 3.94
N ASN A 9 5.46 5.00 4.04
CA ASN A 9 6.60 5.88 3.80
C ASN A 9 7.80 5.63 4.74
N ARG A 10 7.63 4.89 5.84
CA ARG A 10 8.75 4.48 6.70
C ARG A 10 9.67 3.45 6.03
N LYS A 11 9.16 2.70 5.05
CA LYS A 11 9.90 1.61 4.38
C LYS A 11 9.92 1.75 2.86
N TYR A 12 8.77 2.01 2.24
CA TYR A 12 8.64 2.19 0.80
C TYR A 12 7.97 3.54 0.51
N LYS A 13 8.70 4.45 -0.15
CA LYS A 13 8.21 5.80 -0.42
C LYS A 13 7.01 5.78 -1.40
N PRO A 14 5.82 6.28 -1.02
CA PRO A 14 4.72 6.48 -1.96
C PRO A 14 5.09 7.47 -3.06
N ILE A 15 4.75 7.15 -4.30
CA ILE A 15 5.02 8.00 -5.48
C ILE A 15 3.75 8.52 -6.16
N LEU A 16 2.62 7.84 -5.95
CA LEU A 16 1.32 8.20 -6.50
C LEU A 16 0.23 7.75 -5.53
N THR A 17 -0.85 8.54 -5.45
CA THR A 17 -2.10 8.13 -4.85
C THR A 17 -3.25 8.56 -5.74
N VAL A 18 -4.20 7.65 -5.96
CA VAL A 18 -5.41 7.90 -6.73
C VAL A 18 -6.56 7.28 -5.95
N HIS A 19 -7.50 8.11 -5.50
CA HIS A 19 -8.63 7.69 -4.67
C HIS A 19 -8.19 6.89 -3.43
N ASP A 20 -8.31 5.57 -3.48
CA ASP A 20 -8.03 4.60 -2.45
C ASP A 20 -6.80 3.72 -2.76
N ALA A 21 -6.03 4.04 -3.78
CA ALA A 21 -4.79 3.36 -4.14
C ALA A 21 -3.54 4.15 -3.72
N ILE A 22 -2.49 3.40 -3.37
CA ILE A 22 -1.12 3.90 -3.18
C ILE A 22 -0.20 3.09 -4.10
N VAL A 23 0.70 3.79 -4.80
CA VAL A 23 1.78 3.17 -5.57
C VAL A 23 3.13 3.52 -4.95
N CYS A 24 4.02 2.53 -4.86
CA CYS A 24 5.43 2.73 -4.53
C CYS A 24 6.34 2.08 -5.58
N VAL A 25 7.63 2.39 -5.51
CA VAL A 25 8.68 1.69 -6.28
C VAL A 25 9.59 0.98 -5.28
N ALA A 26 9.81 -0.31 -5.50
CA ALA A 26 10.67 -1.15 -4.68
C ALA A 26 11.67 -1.93 -5.56
N PRO A 27 12.83 -2.35 -5.02
CA PRO A 27 13.74 -3.25 -5.72
C PRO A 27 13.03 -4.54 -6.18
N LYS A 28 13.30 -5.03 -7.39
CA LYS A 28 12.65 -6.26 -7.92
C LYS A 28 12.78 -7.48 -7.00
N LYS A 29 13.90 -7.58 -6.26
CA LYS A 29 14.16 -8.65 -5.27
C LYS A 29 13.21 -8.60 -4.06
N GLU A 30 12.62 -7.44 -3.77
CA GLU A 30 11.74 -7.18 -2.63
C GLU A 30 10.26 -7.10 -3.04
N LYS A 31 9.92 -7.38 -4.32
CA LYS A 31 8.56 -7.16 -4.85
C LYS A 31 7.43 -7.76 -4.01
N GLN A 32 7.61 -8.99 -3.52
CA GLN A 32 6.61 -9.67 -2.69
C GLN A 32 6.58 -9.08 -1.29
N GLU A 33 7.73 -8.79 -0.70
CA GLU A 33 7.85 -8.18 0.62
C GLU A 33 7.21 -6.78 0.66
N ALA A 34 7.41 -5.99 -0.40
CA ALA A 34 6.80 -4.68 -0.54
C ALA A 34 5.27 -4.78 -0.67
N LEU A 35 4.78 -5.70 -1.49
CA LEU A 35 3.34 -5.94 -1.66
C LEU A 35 2.70 -6.41 -0.34
N ASP A 36 3.27 -7.41 0.31
CA ASP A 36 2.75 -7.96 1.57
C ASP A 36 2.72 -6.89 2.68
N PHE A 37 3.78 -6.08 2.76
CA PHE A 37 3.85 -4.97 3.71
C PHE A 37 2.78 -3.90 3.42
N MET A 38 2.64 -3.47 2.17
CA MET A 38 1.64 -2.48 1.80
C MET A 38 0.21 -2.98 2.03
N MET A 39 -0.10 -4.22 1.60
CA MET A 39 -1.42 -4.83 1.82
C MET A 39 -1.76 -4.93 3.31
N LYS A 40 -0.77 -5.30 4.14
CA LYS A 40 -0.93 -5.33 5.59
C LYS A 40 -1.27 -3.95 6.14
N GLU A 41 -0.48 -2.92 5.84
CA GLU A 41 -0.71 -1.56 6.35
C GLU A 41 -2.04 -0.98 5.86
N MET A 42 -2.40 -1.24 4.59
CA MET A 42 -3.65 -0.80 3.98
C MET A 42 -4.89 -1.49 4.53
N SER A 43 -4.74 -2.69 5.08
CA SER A 43 -5.84 -3.45 5.71
C SER A 43 -6.08 -3.06 7.18
N ILE A 44 -5.31 -2.11 7.73
CA ILE A 44 -5.49 -1.65 9.11
C ILE A 44 -6.63 -0.61 9.14
N PRO A 45 -7.73 -0.88 9.89
CA PRO A 45 -8.81 0.07 10.04
C PRO A 45 -8.33 1.34 10.75
N PRO A 46 -8.82 2.53 10.34
CA PRO A 46 -8.43 3.77 10.97
C PRO A 46 -8.96 3.87 12.40
N GLN A 47 -8.32 4.68 13.24
CA GLN A 47 -8.68 4.77 14.66
C GLN A 47 -10.14 5.17 14.93
N TRP A 48 -10.75 5.94 14.03
CA TRP A 48 -12.15 6.37 14.14
C TRP A 48 -13.17 5.28 13.78
N GLY A 49 -12.74 4.17 13.18
CA GLY A 49 -13.62 3.11 12.66
C GLY A 49 -12.97 1.73 12.75
N LYS A 50 -12.65 1.30 13.98
CA LYS A 50 -11.86 0.08 14.26
C LYS A 50 -12.53 -1.23 13.83
N ASP A 51 -13.85 -1.26 13.79
CA ASP A 51 -14.63 -2.44 13.45
C ASP A 51 -15.00 -2.51 11.95
N LEU A 52 -14.49 -1.56 11.16
CA LEU A 52 -14.72 -1.57 9.71
C LEU A 52 -14.00 -2.79 9.09
N PRO A 53 -14.71 -3.58 8.26
CA PRO A 53 -14.12 -4.74 7.59
C PRO A 53 -13.27 -4.30 6.40
N ILE A 54 -12.15 -3.64 6.67
CA ILE A 54 -11.24 -3.15 5.63
C ILE A 54 -10.36 -4.28 5.13
N THR A 55 -10.27 -4.41 3.81
CA THR A 55 -9.37 -5.32 3.11
C THR A 55 -8.66 -4.56 2.00
N CYS A 56 -7.42 -4.94 1.69
CA CYS A 56 -6.66 -4.38 0.58
C CYS A 56 -6.25 -5.48 -0.40
N GLU A 57 -6.32 -5.16 -1.68
CA GLU A 57 -5.76 -5.93 -2.78
C GLU A 57 -4.68 -5.13 -3.50
N GLY A 58 -3.79 -5.82 -4.20
CA GLY A 58 -2.73 -5.16 -4.95
C GLY A 58 -1.88 -6.13 -5.76
N GLY A 59 -1.11 -5.55 -6.67
CA GLY A 59 -0.16 -6.26 -7.50
C GLY A 59 1.16 -5.49 -7.63
N PHE A 60 2.07 -6.04 -8.41
CA PHE A 60 3.26 -5.33 -8.87
C PHE A 60 3.45 -5.61 -10.35
N ALA A 61 3.87 -4.58 -11.08
CA ALA A 61 4.26 -4.69 -12.48
C ALA A 61 5.44 -3.75 -12.76
N ASP A 62 6.04 -3.90 -13.95
CA ASP A 62 7.14 -3.05 -14.38
C ASP A 62 6.69 -1.65 -14.80
N ASN A 63 5.37 -1.42 -14.96
CA ASN A 63 4.78 -0.12 -15.22
C ASN A 63 3.36 -0.02 -14.61
N TYR A 64 2.83 1.19 -14.52
CA TYR A 64 1.54 1.45 -13.88
C TYR A 64 0.33 0.90 -14.64
N GLY A 65 0.40 0.77 -15.97
CA GLY A 65 -0.72 0.30 -16.79
C GLY A 65 -0.95 -1.21 -16.70
N ASP A 66 0.10 -1.97 -16.40
CA ASP A 66 0.08 -3.42 -16.25
C ASP A 66 -0.05 -3.87 -14.78
N CYS A 67 -0.17 -2.92 -13.86
CA CYS A 67 -0.22 -3.15 -12.41
C CYS A 67 -1.63 -3.49 -11.91
#